data_AF-A0A7S3HT56-F1
#
_entry.id   AF-A0A7S3HT56-F1
#
_cell.length_a   1.000
_cell.length_b   1.000
_cell.length_c   1.000
_cell.angle_alpha   90.00
_cell.angle_beta   90.00
_cell.angle_gamma   90.00
#
_symmetry.space_group_name_H-M   'P 1'
#
loop_
_entity.id
_entity.type
_entity.pdbx_description
1 polymer ?
#
loop_
_entity_poly.entity_id
_entity_poly.type
_entity_poly.pdbx_seq_one_letter_code
_entity_poly.pdbx_strand_id
1 'polypeptide(L)'
;MQSPTFKQLFAAVKSGDVEAVESLLRIKSMQDVFCQDQDKDTLLIIAAGNGDAKFLNLLLDCGRGKGTRTELWKYVNVQGKDGCTALIAASRKGH
;
A
#
# COMPACT_ATOMS: atom_id res chain seq x y z
N MET A 1 6.09 -16.06 -8.48
CA MET A 1 4.76 -15.82 -9.08
C MET A 1 4.01 -14.93 -8.11
N GLN A 2 3.53 -13.76 -8.53
CA GLN A 2 2.70 -12.95 -7.64
C GLN A 2 1.41 -13.72 -7.33
N SER A 3 1.05 -13.78 -6.06
CA SER A 3 -0.09 -14.56 -5.57
C SER A 3 -1.40 -13.96 -6.12
N PRO A 4 -2.44 -14.75 -6.45
CA PRO A 4 -3.72 -14.22 -6.93
C PRO A 4 -4.35 -13.21 -5.95
N THR A 5 -4.00 -13.32 -4.67
CA THR A 5 -4.38 -12.38 -3.62
C THR A 5 -3.66 -11.05 -3.65
N PHE A 6 -2.42 -10.98 -4.12
CA PHE A 6 -1.76 -9.69 -4.35
C PHE A 6 -2.60 -8.82 -5.30
N LYS A 7 -3.12 -9.44 -6.36
CA LYS A 7 -3.95 -8.76 -7.37
C LYS A 7 -5.31 -8.32 -6.78
N GLN A 8 -5.89 -9.14 -5.90
CA GLN A 8 -7.14 -8.79 -5.18
C GLN A 8 -6.93 -7.64 -4.19
N LEU A 9 -5.82 -7.65 -3.44
CA LEU A 9 -5.47 -6.59 -2.50
C LEU A 9 -5.26 -5.25 -3.23
N PHE A 10 -4.55 -5.27 -4.36
CA PHE A 10 -4.38 -4.08 -5.21
C PHE A 10 -5.71 -3.56 -5.76
N ALA A 11 -6.59 -4.46 -6.19
CA ALA A 11 -7.92 -4.06 -6.67
C ALA A 11 -8.74 -3.39 -5.55
N ALA A 12 -8.74 -3.97 -4.34
CA ALA A 12 -9.45 -3.43 -3.19
C ALA A 12 -8.91 -2.05 -2.77
N VAL A 13 -7.58 -1.84 -2.82
CA VAL A 13 -7.00 -0.52 -2.56
C VAL A 13 -7.31 0.49 -3.67
N LYS A 14 -7.27 0.07 -4.94
CA LYS A 14 -7.69 0.94 -6.05
C LYS A 14 -9.16 1.35 -5.95
N SER A 15 -10.04 0.48 -5.45
CA SER A 15 -11.45 0.80 -5.24
C SER A 15 -11.73 1.54 -3.93
N GLY A 16 -10.76 1.63 -3.01
CA GLY A 16 -10.95 2.24 -1.68
C GLY A 16 -11.76 1.36 -0.71
N ASP A 17 -11.81 0.05 -0.94
CA ASP A 17 -12.58 -0.89 -0.12
C ASP A 17 -11.79 -1.26 1.15
N VAL A 18 -12.07 -0.53 2.24
CA VAL A 18 -11.34 -0.65 3.52
C VAL A 18 -11.56 -2.01 4.18
N GLU A 19 -12.79 -2.52 4.15
CA GLU A 19 -13.15 -3.80 4.77
C GLU A 19 -12.50 -4.98 4.05
N ALA A 20 -12.50 -4.96 2.71
CA ALA A 20 -11.83 -5.98 1.92
C ALA A 20 -10.32 -5.97 2.19
N VAL A 21 -9.72 -4.78 2.32
CA VAL A 21 -8.29 -4.63 2.62
C VAL A 21 -7.96 -5.12 4.02
N GLU A 22 -8.73 -4.73 5.04
CA GLU A 22 -8.56 -5.26 6.41
C GLU A 22 -8.66 -6.79 6.45
N SER A 23 -9.67 -7.34 5.77
CA SER A 23 -9.88 -8.78 5.71
C SER A 23 -8.69 -9.48 5.04
N LEU A 24 -8.24 -8.98 3.89
CA LEU A 24 -7.10 -9.54 3.15
C LEU A 24 -5.79 -9.40 3.94
N LEU A 25 -5.58 -8.28 4.64
CA LEU A 25 -4.41 -8.03 5.48
C LEU A 25 -4.38 -8.91 6.74
N ARG A 26 -5.54 -9.22 7.34
CA ARG A 26 -5.63 -10.15 8.49
C ARG A 26 -5.26 -11.58 8.12
N ILE A 27 -5.59 -12.00 6.90
CA ILE A 27 -5.47 -13.40 6.48
C ILE A 27 -4.06 -13.69 5.92
N LYS A 28 -3.27 -12.68 5.48
CA LYS A 28 -2.07 -12.91 4.67
C LYS A 28 -0.78 -12.23 5.11
N SER A 29 0.33 -12.79 4.60
CA SER A 29 1.69 -12.37 4.89
C SER A 29 2.00 -11.00 4.31
N MET A 30 2.69 -10.19 5.11
CA MET A 30 3.10 -8.82 4.81
C MET A 30 3.94 -8.67 3.54
N GLN A 31 4.54 -9.76 3.05
CA GLN A 31 5.26 -9.77 1.77
C GLN A 31 4.42 -9.28 0.59
N ASP A 32 3.11 -9.55 0.59
CA ASP A 32 2.22 -9.08 -0.49
C ASP A 32 1.95 -7.56 -0.40
N VAL A 33 2.10 -6.95 0.79
CA VAL A 33 1.88 -5.52 1.02
C VAL A 33 3.04 -4.69 0.45
N PHE A 34 4.26 -5.23 0.54
CA PHE A 34 5.49 -4.58 0.04
C PHE A 34 5.68 -4.68 -1.47
N CYS A 35 4.79 -5.38 -2.18
CA CYS A 35 4.91 -5.61 -3.60
C CYS A 35 4.43 -4.39 -4.41
N GLN A 36 5.02 -4.23 -5.59
CA GLN A 36 4.62 -3.24 -6.58
C GLN A 36 3.74 -3.87 -7.66
N ASP A 37 2.79 -3.11 -8.20
CA ASP A 37 2.00 -3.54 -9.37
C ASP A 37 2.76 -3.34 -10.69
N GLN A 38 2.02 -3.50 -11.79
CA GLN A 38 2.54 -3.36 -13.15
C GLN A 38 3.07 -1.96 -13.46
N ASP A 39 2.59 -0.93 -12.76
CA ASP A 39 3.07 0.44 -12.87
C ASP A 39 4.14 0.76 -11.82
N LYS A 40 4.76 -0.28 -11.24
CA LYS A 40 5.68 -0.17 -10.12
C LYS A 40 5.07 0.55 -8.91
N ASP A 41 3.76 0.76 -8.89
CA ASP A 41 3.11 1.47 -7.81
C ASP A 41 2.90 0.51 -6.65
N THR A 42 3.23 1.01 -5.48
CA THR A 42 3.04 0.32 -4.23
C THR A 42 1.61 0.57 -3.73
N LEU A 43 1.06 -0.33 -2.92
CA LEU A 43 -0.22 -0.13 -2.22
C LEU A 43 -0.29 1.23 -1.50
N LEU A 44 0.83 1.65 -0.89
CA LEU A 44 0.93 2.95 -0.23
C LEU A 44 0.83 4.14 -1.21
N ILE A 45 1.36 4.02 -2.43
CA ILE A 45 1.30 5.07 -3.46
C ILE A 45 -0.15 5.26 -3.91
N ILE A 46 -0.86 4.16 -4.16
CA ILE A 46 -2.27 4.18 -4.57
C ILE A 46 -3.14 4.75 -3.46
N ALA A 47 -2.98 4.27 -2.22
CA ALA A 47 -3.75 4.75 -1.08
C ALA A 47 -3.54 6.25 -0.82
N ALA A 48 -2.29 6.73 -0.94
CA ALA A 48 -1.99 8.16 -0.79
C ALA A 48 -2.61 9.01 -1.90
N GLY A 49 -2.64 8.50 -3.14
CA GLY A 49 -3.34 9.14 -4.25
C GLY A 49 -4.86 9.24 -4.06
N ASN A 50 -5.45 8.37 -3.25
CA ASN A 50 -6.88 8.45 -2.90
C ASN A 50 -7.16 9.46 -1.78
N GLY A 51 -6.14 10.00 -1.11
CA GLY A 51 -6.31 10.99 -0.04
C GLY A 51 -6.85 10.45 1.27
N ASP A 52 -7.02 9.14 1.39
CA ASP A 52 -7.61 8.53 2.56
C ASP A 52 -6.53 8.26 3.63
N ALA A 53 -6.30 9.27 4.47
CA ALA A 53 -5.34 9.19 5.57
C ALA A 53 -5.66 8.06 6.56
N LYS A 54 -6.94 7.70 6.75
CA LYS A 54 -7.31 6.56 7.61
C LYS A 54 -6.86 5.26 6.97
N PHE A 55 -7.06 5.12 5.68
CA PHE A 55 -6.62 3.98 4.90
C PHE A 55 -5.09 3.82 4.91
N LEU A 56 -4.38 4.95 4.79
CA LEU A 56 -2.92 4.99 4.88
C LEU A 56 -2.43 4.53 6.26
N ASN A 57 -3.08 5.00 7.33
CA ASN A 57 -2.77 4.57 8.69
C ASN A 57 -3.04 3.08 8.89
N LEU A 58 -4.11 2.53 8.31
CA LEU A 58 -4.44 1.11 8.37
C LEU A 58 -3.34 0.23 7.75
N LEU A 59 -2.86 0.61 6.56
CA LEU A 59 -1.73 -0.05 5.88
C LEU A 59 -0.44 0.04 6.70
N LEU A 60 -0.18 1.19 7.34
CA LEU A 60 1.01 1.41 8.18
C LEU A 60 0.93 0.64 9.52
N ASP A 61 -0.24 0.57 10.15
CA ASP A 61 -0.46 -0.16 11.40
C ASP A 61 -0.38 -1.67 11.20
N CYS A 62 -0.92 -2.19 10.09
CA CYS A 62 -0.67 -3.57 9.68
C CYS A 62 0.84 -3.83 9.56
N GLY A 63 1.58 -2.88 9.00
CA GLY A 63 3.05 -2.84 8.93
C GLY A 63 3.77 -2.94 10.28
N ARG A 64 3.25 -2.24 11.30
CA ARG A 64 3.90 -2.05 12.62
C ARG A 64 3.79 -3.26 13.54
N GLY A 65 2.75 -4.08 13.39
CA GLY A 65 2.47 -5.20 14.31
C GLY A 65 3.46 -6.36 14.22
N LYS A 66 4.23 -6.51 13.14
CA LYS A 66 5.07 -7.71 12.89
C LYS A 66 6.42 -7.47 12.19
N GLY A 67 6.79 -6.23 11.85
CA GLY A 67 8.04 -5.90 11.13
C GLY A 67 9.00 -5.04 11.96
N THR A 68 10.31 -5.25 11.77
CA THR A 68 11.34 -4.29 12.20
C THR A 68 11.07 -2.96 11.50
N ARG A 69 11.11 -1.83 12.24
CA ARG A 69 10.84 -0.46 11.75
C ARG A 69 11.57 -0.10 10.44
N THR A 70 12.68 -0.76 10.15
CA THR A 70 13.54 -0.57 8.97
C THR A 70 12.87 -0.98 7.65
N GLU A 71 12.16 -2.11 7.60
CA GLU A 71 11.48 -2.57 6.38
C GLU A 71 10.29 -1.65 6.04
N LEU A 72 9.61 -1.16 7.07
CA LEU A 72 8.55 -0.16 6.97
C LEU A 72 9.06 1.18 6.43
N TRP A 73 10.20 1.69 6.91
CA TRP A 73 10.79 2.93 6.41
C TRP A 73 11.16 2.85 4.92
N LYS A 74 11.72 1.71 4.51
CA LYS A 74 12.05 1.47 3.11
C LYS A 74 10.80 1.49 2.24
N TYR A 75 9.70 0.92 2.73
CA TYR A 75 8.41 0.85 2.04
C TYR A 75 7.77 2.22 1.75
N VAL A 76 7.80 3.16 2.71
CA VAL A 76 7.24 4.52 2.51
C VAL A 76 7.97 5.31 1.42
N ASN A 77 9.25 5.00 1.20
CA ASN A 77 10.11 5.65 0.23
C ASN A 77 10.27 4.85 -1.07
N VAL A 78 9.51 3.77 -1.26
CA VAL A 78 9.51 3.05 -2.54
C VAL A 78 8.99 3.98 -3.62
N GLN A 79 9.73 4.02 -4.72
CA GLN A 79 9.42 4.83 -5.88
C GLN A 79 8.69 3.99 -6.93
N GLY A 80 7.57 4.53 -7.42
CA GLY A 80 6.84 4.02 -8.57
C GLY A 80 7.54 4.34 -9.89
N LYS A 81 6.83 4.12 -11.00
CA LYS A 81 7.36 4.22 -12.38
C LYS A 81 8.03 5.55 -12.73
N ASP A 82 7.59 6.64 -12.11
CA ASP A 82 8.09 8.00 -12.35
C ASP A 82 8.92 8.57 -11.18
N GLY A 83 9.44 7.73 -10.29
CA GLY A 83 10.06 8.21 -9.05
C GLY A 83 9.05 8.70 -8.02
N CYS A 84 7.74 8.57 -8.30
CA CYS A 84 6.66 8.97 -7.41
C CYS A 84 6.67 8.12 -6.14
N THR A 85 6.65 8.78 -4.99
CA THR A 85 6.42 8.15 -3.69
C THR A 85 4.98 8.40 -3.26
N ALA A 86 4.55 7.73 -2.19
CA ALA A 86 3.22 7.95 -1.61
C ALA A 86 2.99 9.42 -1.26
N LEU A 87 3.98 10.09 -0.69
CA LEU A 87 3.89 11.51 -0.38
C LEU A 87 3.68 12.37 -1.63
N ILE A 88 4.44 12.09 -2.70
CA ILE A 88 4.29 12.81 -3.98
C ILE A 88 2.88 12.56 -4.57
N ALA A 89 2.35 11.34 -4.47
CA ALA A 89 1.01 11.00 -4.95
C ALA A 89 -0.09 11.77 -4.19
N ALA A 90 -0.01 11.84 -2.86
CA ALA A 90 -0.92 12.66 -2.05
C ALA A 90 -0.85 14.14 -2.44
N SER A 91 0.37 14.70 -2.52
CA SER A 91 0.55 16.11 -2.88
C SER A 91 0.06 16.43 -4.29
N ARG A 92 0.27 15.55 -5.28
CA ARG A 92 -0.24 15.74 -6.66
C ARG A 92 -1.76 15.74 -6.74
N LYS A 93 -2.44 15.09 -5.78
CA LYS A 93 -3.90 15.00 -5.70
C LYS A 93 -4.51 16.07 -4.78
N GLY A 94 -3.69 16.83 -4.06
CA GLY A 94 -4.13 17.92 -3.19
C GLY A 94 -4.48 17.47 -1.77
N HIS A 95 -3.89 16.36 -1.32
CA HIS A 95 -4.07 15.79 0.03
C HIS A 95 -2.86 16.03 0.91
#